data_AF-A0A1L9VRX5-F1
#
_entry.id   AF-A0A1L9VRX5-F1
#
_cell.length_a   1.000
_cell.length_b   1.000
_cell.length_c   1.000
_cell.angle_alpha   90.00
_cell.angle_beta   90.00
_cell.angle_gamma   90.00
#
_symmetry.space_group_name_H-M   'P 1'
#
loop_
_entity.id
_entity.type
_entity.pdbx_description
1 polymer ?
#
loop_
_entity_poly.entity_id
_entity_poly.type
_entity_poly.pdbx_seq_one_letter_code
_entity_poly.pdbx_strand_id
1 'polypeptide(L)'
;MMRLRSPGPTLASSERDILSHLRANNYDKWGWVIYRCTYNDDEAWSRFKNVVNHQARELIAKSDAPEIADSLEWTFIEGRDTLENASKDQLRTRFNAWAAGAADVENPQRIKHPYGFYGIPRYNYFVHVDHDALRSVAYDTPQPPELDLDCSVM
;
A
#
# COMPACT_ATOMS: atom_id res chain seq x y z
N MET A 1 5.56 50.18 -1.56
CA MET A 1 4.41 49.24 -1.58
C MET A 1 4.89 47.94 -2.22
N MET A 2 5.29 46.97 -1.41
CA MET A 2 5.86 45.70 -1.88
C MET A 2 4.71 44.75 -2.20
N ARG A 3 4.49 44.42 -3.48
CA ARG A 3 3.50 43.41 -3.87
C ARG A 3 4.04 42.05 -3.44
N LEU A 4 3.43 41.47 -2.40
CA LEU A 4 3.59 40.05 -2.08
C LEU A 4 3.21 39.26 -3.33
N ARG A 5 4.16 38.49 -3.86
CA ARG A 5 3.92 37.56 -4.97
C ARG A 5 2.91 36.54 -4.44
N SER A 6 1.71 36.51 -5.01
CA SER A 6 0.75 35.45 -4.71
C SER A 6 1.45 34.11 -4.94
N PRO A 7 1.40 33.16 -3.99
CA PRO A 7 1.91 31.83 -4.25
C PRO A 7 1.19 31.29 -5.49
N GLY A 8 1.96 30.74 -6.44
CA GLY A 8 1.39 30.05 -7.59
C GLY A 8 0.48 28.91 -7.14
N PRO A 9 -0.35 28.34 -8.03
CA PRO A 9 -1.21 27.23 -7.66
C PRO A 9 -0.35 26.11 -7.05
N THR A 10 -0.60 25.79 -5.79
CA THR A 10 -0.01 24.61 -5.16
C THR A 10 -0.46 23.40 -5.96
N LEU A 11 0.49 22.66 -6.53
CA LEU A 11 0.19 21.38 -7.17
C LEU A 11 -0.40 20.45 -6.10
N ALA A 12 -1.47 19.74 -6.44
CA ALA A 12 -2.07 18.75 -5.56
C ALA A 12 -1.02 17.71 -5.13
N SER A 13 -1.14 17.18 -3.91
CA SER A 13 -0.29 16.05 -3.49
C SER A 13 -0.63 14.80 -4.30
N SER A 14 0.28 13.82 -4.28
CA SER A 14 0.00 12.50 -4.86
C SER A 14 -1.19 11.83 -4.17
N GLU A 15 -1.37 12.02 -2.86
CA GLU A 15 -2.51 11.53 -2.10
C GLU A 15 -3.83 12.12 -2.62
N ARG A 16 -3.86 13.44 -2.89
CA ARG A 16 -5.05 14.10 -3.45
C ARG A 16 -5.39 13.59 -4.85
N ASP A 17 -4.37 13.34 -5.69
CA ASP A 17 -4.56 12.78 -7.03
C ASP A 17 -5.12 11.36 -6.97
N ILE A 18 -4.55 10.50 -6.12
CA ILE A 18 -5.04 9.12 -5.94
C ILE A 18 -6.49 9.15 -5.42
N LEU A 19 -6.79 9.93 -4.39
CA LEU A 19 -8.13 10.04 -3.84
C LEU A 19 -9.15 10.52 -4.89
N SER A 20 -8.79 11.52 -5.69
CA SER A 20 -9.64 12.02 -6.77
C SER A 20 -9.90 10.93 -7.80
N HIS A 21 -8.88 10.15 -8.15
CA HIS A 21 -9.02 9.03 -9.07
C HIS A 21 -9.91 7.91 -8.52
N LEU A 22 -9.77 7.55 -7.23
CA LEU A 22 -10.62 6.55 -6.58
C LEU A 22 -12.09 6.97 -6.60
N ARG A 23 -12.38 8.22 -6.19
CA ARG A 23 -13.74 8.77 -6.18
C ARG A 23 -14.35 8.85 -7.57
N ALA A 24 -13.59 9.32 -8.56
CA ALA A 24 -14.08 9.44 -9.93
C ALA A 24 -14.45 8.09 -10.57
N ASN A 25 -13.88 6.99 -10.06
CA ASN A 25 -14.06 5.65 -10.61
C ASN A 25 -14.78 4.68 -9.66
N ASN A 26 -15.28 5.16 -8.52
CA ASN A 26 -15.96 4.38 -7.47
C ASN A 26 -15.14 3.17 -6.99
N TYR A 27 -13.85 3.38 -6.71
CA TYR A 27 -13.03 2.38 -6.01
C TYR A 27 -13.11 2.59 -4.50
N ASP A 28 -13.49 1.53 -3.79
CA ASP A 28 -13.64 1.48 -2.34
C ASP A 28 -12.32 1.14 -1.64
N LYS A 29 -11.37 0.52 -2.37
CA LYS A 29 -10.07 0.11 -1.84
C LYS A 29 -8.91 0.55 -2.73
N TRP A 30 -7.78 0.87 -2.11
CA TRP A 30 -6.50 1.03 -2.77
C TRP A 30 -5.36 0.48 -1.89
N GLY A 31 -4.16 0.40 -2.47
CA GLY A 31 -2.98 -0.12 -1.78
C GLY A 31 -2.26 -1.17 -2.61
N TRP A 32 -1.59 -2.10 -1.93
CA TRP A 32 -0.69 -3.09 -2.56
C TRP A 32 -0.99 -4.50 -2.06
N VAL A 33 -0.89 -5.46 -2.98
CA VAL A 33 -0.76 -6.88 -2.64
C VAL A 33 0.73 -7.21 -2.51
N ILE A 34 1.11 -7.72 -1.35
CA ILE A 34 2.50 -7.93 -0.95
C ILE A 34 2.72 -9.41 -0.68
N TYR A 35 3.58 -10.05 -1.46
CA TYR A 35 3.95 -11.45 -1.31
C TYR A 35 5.22 -11.57 -0.47
N ARG A 36 5.14 -12.32 0.63
CA ARG A 36 6.31 -12.76 1.40
C ARG A 36 6.93 -13.96 0.71
N CYS A 37 8.17 -13.84 0.26
CA CYS A 37 8.87 -14.93 -0.46
C CYS A 37 10.14 -15.42 0.26
N THR A 38 10.38 -14.92 1.46
CA THR A 38 11.42 -15.36 2.38
C THR A 38 10.84 -15.55 3.78
N TYR A 39 11.30 -16.59 4.47
CA TYR A 39 10.70 -17.02 5.72
C TYR A 39 11.73 -17.39 6.79
N ASN A 40 12.96 -16.89 6.65
CA ASN A 40 14.05 -17.13 7.60
C ASN A 40 13.96 -16.24 8.84
N ASP A 41 13.09 -15.22 8.81
CA ASP A 41 12.98 -14.23 9.88
C ASP A 41 11.55 -13.69 9.99
N ASP A 42 10.81 -14.18 10.98
CA ASP A 42 9.43 -13.76 11.26
C ASP A 42 9.35 -12.43 12.02
N GLU A 43 10.39 -12.10 12.79
CA GLU A 43 10.45 -10.83 13.51
C GLU A 43 10.71 -9.68 12.54
N ALA A 44 11.66 -9.85 11.61
CA ALA A 44 11.89 -8.90 10.52
C ALA A 44 10.62 -8.68 9.69
N TRP A 45 9.85 -9.75 9.44
CA TRP A 45 8.59 -9.64 8.72
C TRP A 45 7.53 -8.84 9.50
N SER A 46 7.47 -9.01 10.82
CA SER A 46 6.59 -8.22 11.67
C SER A 46 6.99 -6.73 11.66
N ARG A 47 8.30 -6.43 11.70
CA ARG A 47 8.83 -5.08 11.56
C ARG A 47 8.53 -4.48 10.19
N PHE A 48 8.71 -5.24 9.12
CA PHE A 48 8.35 -4.83 7.75
C PHE A 48 6.90 -4.36 7.68
N LYS A 49 5.97 -5.16 8.18
CA LYS A 49 4.53 -4.82 8.18
C LYS A 49 4.27 -3.54 8.99
N ASN A 50 4.94 -3.37 10.13
CA ASN A 50 4.79 -2.17 10.95
C ASN A 50 5.32 -0.91 10.24
N VAL A 51 6.54 -0.97 9.71
CA VAL A 51 7.18 0.14 8.98
C VAL A 51 6.33 0.59 7.80
N VAL A 52 5.89 -0.35 6.94
CA VAL A 52 5.06 -0.04 5.76
C VAL A 52 3.74 0.61 6.17
N ASN A 53 3.07 0.09 7.20
CA ASN A 53 1.82 0.68 7.69
C ASN A 53 2.02 2.07 8.26
N HIS A 54 2.98 2.21 9.18
CA HIS A 54 3.20 3.45 9.91
C HIS A 54 3.64 4.58 8.97
N GLN A 55 4.65 4.34 8.14
CA GLN A 55 5.17 5.38 7.24
C GLN A 55 4.11 5.85 6.24
N ALA A 56 3.34 4.93 5.66
CA ALA A 56 2.27 5.31 4.76
C ALA A 56 1.21 6.18 5.46
N ARG A 57 0.77 5.79 6.65
CA ARG A 57 -0.23 6.55 7.43
C ARG A 57 0.31 7.91 7.89
N GLU A 58 1.57 7.98 8.33
CA GLU A 58 2.23 9.22 8.71
C GLU A 58 2.36 10.20 7.55
N LEU A 59 2.71 9.72 6.36
CA LEU A 59 2.79 10.55 5.15
C LEU A 59 1.42 11.05 4.72
N ILE A 60 0.42 10.14 4.68
CA ILE A 60 -0.96 10.50 4.34
C ILE A 60 -1.52 11.55 5.32
N ALA A 61 -1.29 11.39 6.63
CA ALA A 61 -1.77 12.32 7.65
C ALA A 61 -1.21 13.74 7.49
N LYS A 62 -0.04 13.88 6.86
CA LYS A 62 0.62 15.17 6.58
C LYS A 62 0.26 15.74 5.20
N SER A 63 -0.47 14.99 4.39
CA SER A 63 -0.92 15.43 3.06
C SER A 63 -2.14 16.35 3.13
N ASP A 64 -2.52 16.94 2.00
CA ASP A 64 -3.78 17.66 1.89
C ASP A 64 -5.00 16.74 1.72
N ALA A 65 -4.85 15.41 1.70
CA ALA A 65 -5.92 14.43 1.51
C ALA A 65 -5.86 13.26 2.53
N PRO A 66 -5.85 13.53 3.85
CA PRO A 66 -5.68 12.50 4.87
C PRO A 66 -6.77 11.42 4.86
N GLU A 67 -7.97 11.75 4.36
CA GLU A 67 -9.10 10.82 4.26
C GLU A 67 -8.85 9.62 3.33
N ILE A 68 -7.80 9.68 2.50
CA ILE A 68 -7.41 8.54 1.68
C ILE A 68 -6.92 7.34 2.52
N ALA A 69 -6.52 7.57 3.77
CA ALA A 69 -6.13 6.50 4.69
C ALA A 69 -7.31 5.54 5.03
N ASP A 70 -8.56 6.00 4.88
CA ASP A 70 -9.75 5.24 5.25
C ASP A 70 -9.98 4.02 4.33
N SER A 71 -9.53 4.12 3.07
CA SER A 71 -9.64 3.07 2.07
C SER A 71 -8.30 2.38 1.75
N LEU A 72 -7.23 2.71 2.49
CA LEU A 72 -5.92 2.09 2.32
C LEU A 72 -5.91 0.67 2.89
N GLU A 73 -5.57 -0.30 2.05
CA GLU A 73 -5.45 -1.70 2.43
C GLU A 73 -4.15 -2.33 1.90
N TRP A 74 -3.32 -2.82 2.83
CA TRP A 74 -2.22 -3.72 2.54
C TRP A 74 -2.67 -5.18 2.63
N THR A 75 -2.52 -5.92 1.54
CA THR A 75 -2.87 -7.34 1.51
C THR A 75 -1.60 -8.16 1.53
N PHE A 76 -1.26 -8.71 2.70
CA PHE A 76 -0.10 -9.57 2.88
C PHE A 76 -0.46 -11.03 2.57
N ILE A 77 0.25 -11.66 1.64
CA ILE A 77 0.06 -13.07 1.27
C ILE A 77 1.26 -13.88 1.77
N GLU A 78 1.00 -14.82 2.69
CA GLU A 78 2.04 -15.42 3.56
C GLU A 78 2.10 -16.96 3.54
N GLY A 79 1.79 -17.64 2.44
CA GLY A 79 1.82 -19.12 2.37
C GLY A 79 3.21 -19.74 2.09
N ARG A 80 4.00 -20.06 3.14
CA ARG A 80 5.36 -20.63 3.05
C ARG A 80 5.50 -21.72 2.00
N ASP A 81 4.68 -22.77 2.10
CA ASP A 81 4.72 -23.95 1.21
C ASP A 81 4.60 -23.63 -0.28
N THR A 82 4.02 -22.48 -0.62
CA THR A 82 3.76 -22.06 -2.00
C THR A 82 4.54 -20.82 -2.43
N LEU A 83 5.21 -20.13 -1.51
CA LEU A 83 5.83 -18.83 -1.76
C LEU A 83 7.31 -18.76 -1.42
N GLU A 84 7.82 -19.67 -0.60
CA GLU A 84 9.25 -19.75 -0.29
C GLU A 84 10.05 -19.98 -1.59
N ASN A 85 10.86 -18.99 -1.96
CA ASN A 85 11.61 -18.95 -3.22
C ASN A 85 10.76 -19.02 -4.51
N ALA A 86 9.47 -18.64 -4.45
CA ALA A 86 8.63 -18.58 -5.64
C ALA A 86 9.20 -17.57 -6.66
N SER A 87 9.21 -17.95 -7.93
CA SER A 87 9.67 -17.07 -9.00
C SER A 87 8.66 -15.95 -9.26
N LYS A 88 9.14 -14.82 -9.79
CA LYS A 88 8.27 -13.70 -10.19
C LYS A 88 7.18 -14.11 -11.19
N ASP A 89 7.43 -15.12 -12.03
CA ASP A 89 6.46 -15.64 -12.99
C ASP A 89 5.35 -16.45 -12.32
N GLN A 90 5.69 -17.27 -11.32
CA GLN A 90 4.71 -17.97 -10.49
C GLN A 90 3.83 -16.97 -9.73
N LEU A 91 4.45 -15.94 -9.12
CA LEU A 91 3.73 -14.89 -8.41
C LEU A 91 2.83 -14.09 -9.35
N ARG A 92 3.29 -13.72 -10.55
CA ARG A 92 2.49 -13.00 -11.54
C ARG A 92 1.26 -13.80 -11.97
N THR A 93 1.43 -15.11 -12.19
CA THR A 93 0.32 -16.00 -12.54
C THR A 93 -0.72 -16.02 -11.42
N ARG A 94 -0.28 -16.17 -10.17
CA ARG A 94 -1.17 -16.16 -8.99
C ARG A 94 -1.86 -14.82 -8.79
N PHE A 95 -1.13 -13.72 -8.92
CA PHE A 95 -1.65 -12.37 -8.79
C PHE A 95 -2.72 -12.08 -9.84
N ASN A 96 -2.46 -12.40 -11.11
CA ASN A 96 -3.43 -12.19 -12.19
C ASN A 96 -4.71 -12.99 -11.96
N ALA A 97 -4.61 -14.23 -11.47
CA ALA A 97 -5.77 -15.06 -11.14
C ALA A 97 -6.61 -14.44 -9.99
N TRP A 98 -5.97 -13.88 -8.97
CA TRP A 98 -6.65 -13.16 -7.89
C TRP A 98 -7.30 -11.86 -8.41
N ALA A 99 -6.54 -11.05 -9.15
CA ALA A 99 -6.98 -9.74 -9.64
C ALA A 99 -8.21 -9.84 -10.58
N ALA A 100 -8.31 -10.93 -11.35
CA ALA A 100 -9.42 -11.18 -12.26
C ALA A 100 -10.81 -11.20 -11.57
N GLY A 101 -10.88 -11.55 -10.29
CA GLY A 101 -12.13 -11.53 -9.52
C GLY A 101 -12.16 -10.49 -8.39
N ALA A 102 -11.01 -10.21 -7.79
CA ALA A 102 -10.93 -9.37 -6.59
C ALA A 102 -11.46 -7.95 -6.81
N ALA A 103 -11.19 -7.34 -7.98
CA ALA A 103 -11.59 -5.96 -8.22
C ALA A 103 -13.11 -5.74 -8.22
N ASP A 104 -13.89 -6.69 -8.77
CA ASP A 104 -15.36 -6.64 -8.73
C ASP A 104 -15.90 -6.90 -7.31
N VAL A 105 -15.29 -7.83 -6.57
CA VAL A 105 -15.70 -8.16 -5.20
C VAL A 105 -15.39 -7.03 -4.23
N GLU A 106 -14.21 -6.43 -4.35
CA GLU A 106 -13.73 -5.35 -3.48
C GLU A 106 -14.35 -4.00 -3.83
N ASN A 107 -14.78 -3.79 -5.09
CA ASN A 107 -15.38 -2.52 -5.54
C ASN A 107 -16.63 -2.80 -6.39
N PRO A 108 -17.74 -3.23 -5.77
CA PRO A 108 -18.94 -3.63 -6.50
C PRO A 108 -19.54 -2.52 -7.37
N GLN A 109 -19.29 -1.25 -6.99
CA GLN A 109 -19.83 -0.06 -7.66
C GLN A 109 -18.84 0.62 -8.61
N ARG A 110 -17.64 0.04 -8.83
CA ARG A 110 -16.63 0.67 -9.69
C ARG A 110 -17.13 0.85 -11.12
N ILE A 111 -16.66 1.91 -11.76
CA ILE A 111 -16.89 2.13 -13.19
C ILE A 111 -16.05 1.13 -13.99
N LYS A 112 -16.71 0.35 -14.86
CA LYS A 112 -16.02 -0.60 -15.75
C LYS A 112 -15.45 0.14 -16.96
N HIS A 113 -14.13 0.23 -17.03
CA HIS A 113 -13.42 0.82 -18.17
C HIS A 113 -13.07 -0.23 -19.23
N PRO A 114 -13.08 0.13 -20.52
CA PRO A 114 -12.66 -0.77 -21.61
C PRO A 114 -11.19 -1.18 -21.50
N TYR A 115 -10.37 -0.40 -20.77
CA TYR A 115 -8.96 -0.69 -20.49
C TYR A 115 -8.74 -1.46 -19.18
N GLY A 116 -9.79 -2.04 -18.60
CA GLY A 116 -9.70 -2.82 -17.37
C GLY A 116 -9.36 -1.96 -16.15
N PHE A 117 -8.31 -2.34 -15.41
CA PHE A 117 -7.91 -1.69 -14.17
C PHE A 117 -6.88 -0.57 -14.36
N TYR A 118 -6.71 -0.06 -15.58
CA TYR A 118 -5.70 0.94 -15.89
C TYR A 118 -5.73 2.11 -14.91
N GLY A 119 -4.59 2.42 -14.30
CA GLY A 119 -4.46 3.50 -13.30
C GLY A 119 -4.69 3.08 -11.84
N ILE A 120 -5.06 1.82 -11.57
CA ILE A 120 -5.23 1.30 -10.19
C ILE A 120 -4.12 0.29 -9.88
N PRO A 121 -3.06 0.67 -9.13
CA PRO A 121 -1.91 -0.19 -8.88
C PRO A 121 -2.27 -1.54 -8.23
N ARG A 122 -3.23 -1.55 -7.29
CA ARG A 122 -3.67 -2.73 -6.52
C ARG A 122 -4.00 -3.94 -7.39
N TYR A 123 -4.53 -3.73 -8.61
CA TYR A 123 -4.97 -4.80 -9.51
C TYR A 123 -4.06 -4.99 -10.74
N ASN A 124 -3.01 -4.17 -10.90
CA ASN A 124 -2.05 -4.28 -11.99
C ASN A 124 -0.67 -4.76 -11.55
N TYR A 125 -0.32 -4.52 -10.28
CA TYR A 125 1.02 -4.74 -9.76
C TYR A 125 0.96 -5.36 -8.36
N PHE A 126 1.98 -6.14 -8.05
CA PHE A 126 2.21 -6.68 -6.71
C PHE A 126 3.63 -6.37 -6.27
N VAL A 127 3.86 -6.43 -4.96
CA VAL A 127 5.18 -6.31 -4.34
C VAL A 127 5.70 -7.70 -4.02
N HIS A 128 6.92 -7.99 -4.49
CA HIS A 128 7.66 -9.20 -4.16
C HIS A 128 8.68 -8.87 -3.06
N VAL A 129 8.56 -9.52 -1.90
CA VAL A 129 9.50 -9.34 -0.79
C VAL A 129 10.39 -10.57 -0.66
N ASP A 130 11.61 -10.44 -1.18
CA ASP A 130 12.70 -11.41 -0.96
C ASP A 130 13.51 -11.04 0.31
N HIS A 131 14.59 -11.78 0.54
CA HIS A 131 15.47 -11.61 1.69
C HIS A 131 16.04 -10.18 1.80
N ASP A 132 16.53 -9.63 0.69
CA ASP A 132 17.19 -8.33 0.69
C ASP A 132 16.17 -7.20 0.89
N ALA A 133 15.02 -7.30 0.21
CA ALA A 133 13.92 -6.34 0.38
C ALA A 133 13.40 -6.35 1.83
N LEU A 134 13.26 -7.54 2.44
CA LEU A 134 12.84 -7.66 3.83
C LEU A 134 13.82 -6.96 4.77
N ARG A 135 15.12 -7.25 4.62
CA ARG A 135 16.16 -6.69 5.49
C ARG A 135 16.24 -5.17 5.38
N SER A 136 16.16 -4.63 4.16
CA SER A 136 16.25 -3.18 3.93
C SER A 136 15.17 -2.41 4.69
N VAL A 137 13.94 -2.93 4.72
CA VAL A 137 12.83 -2.28 5.44
C VAL A 137 12.88 -2.57 6.94
N ALA A 138 13.22 -3.80 7.33
CA ALA A 138 13.20 -4.22 8.74
C ALA A 138 14.36 -3.65 9.59
N TYR A 139 15.49 -3.31 8.96
CA TYR A 139 16.70 -2.92 9.69
C TYR A 139 17.31 -1.59 9.22
N ASP A 140 17.25 -1.27 7.93
CA ASP A 140 17.94 -0.08 7.41
C ASP A 140 17.01 1.16 7.36
N THR A 141 15.71 0.94 7.53
CA THR A 141 14.70 2.00 7.54
C THR A 141 14.41 2.46 8.97
N PRO A 142 14.19 3.78 9.22
CA PRO A 142 13.76 4.26 10.52
C PRO A 142 12.51 3.52 11.01
N GLN A 143 12.61 2.90 12.18
CA GLN A 143 11.52 2.14 12.76
C GLN A 143 10.49 3.09 13.38
N PRO A 144 9.19 2.76 13.30
CA PRO A 144 8.16 3.47 14.07
C PRO A 144 8.52 3.47 15.55
N PRO A 145 8.07 4.49 16.32
CA PRO A 145 8.15 4.43 17.78
C PRO A 145 7.52 3.12 18.27
N GLU A 146 8.14 2.45 19.24
CA GLU A 146 7.47 1.37 19.96
C GLU A 146 6.21 1.97 20.60
N LEU A 147 5.05 1.37 20.34
CA LEU A 147 3.82 1.81 21.01
C LEU A 147 4.00 1.53 22.49
N ASP A 148 4.17 2.58 23.29
CA ASP A 148 4.15 2.47 24.74
C ASP A 148 2.80 1.88 25.16
N LEU A 149 2.78 0.58 25.48
CA LEU A 149 1.63 -0.10 26.08
C LEU A 149 1.44 0.27 27.57
N ASP A 150 2.18 1.27 28.04
CA ASP A 150 1.98 1.98 29.29
C ASP A 150 1.01 3.16 29.05
N CYS A 151 -0.29 2.88 29.12
CA CYS A 151 -1.30 3.81 29.63
C CYS A 151 -2.64 3.06 29.72
N SER A 152 -2.68 2.03 30.56
CA SER A 152 -3.93 1.45 31.05
C SER A 152 -3.75 0.95 32.47
N VAL A 153 -3.31 1.85 33.34
CA VAL A 153 -3.71 1.85 34.75
C VAL A 153 -3.83 3.31 35.19
N MET A 154 -5.07 3.83 35.18
CA MET A 154 -5.68 4.70 36.18
C MET A 154 -7.12 5.00 35.78
#